data_AF-A0AA47L5I1-F1
#
_entry.id   AF-A0AA47L5I1-F1
#
_cell.length_a   1.000
_cell.length_b   1.000
_cell.length_c   1.000
_cell.angle_alpha   90.00
_cell.angle_beta   90.00
_cell.angle_gamma   90.00
#
_symmetry.space_group_name_H-M   'P 1'
#
loop_
_entity.id
_entity.type
_entity.pdbx_description
1 polymer ?
#
loop_
_entity_poly.entity_id
_entity_poly.type
_entity_poly.pdbx_seq_one_letter_code
_entity_poly.pdbx_strand_id
1 'polypeptide(L)' 'MKTIIKTLPLVLVLLTACSEEAKTVEYYSQHLDEAKQVLADCENDARKKNADCENAASAVSKDLKSKVFGGGIKLKNE' A
#
# COMPACT_ATOMS: atom_id res chain seq x y z
N MET A 1 42.53 32.51 -29.99
CA MET A 1 42.58 31.86 -28.66
C MET A 1 41.64 32.58 -27.69
N LYS A 2 40.48 32.01 -27.37
CA LYS A 2 39.94 31.90 -26.01
C LYS A 2 38.58 31.17 -26.11
N THR A 3 38.53 30.00 -25.52
CA THR A 3 37.46 29.02 -25.55
C THR A 3 36.23 29.53 -24.79
N ILE A 4 35.08 29.61 -25.46
CA ILE A 4 33.78 29.83 -24.81
C ILE A 4 33.35 28.48 -24.24
N ILE A 5 33.67 28.24 -22.97
CA ILE A 5 33.22 27.05 -22.24
C ILE A 5 31.71 27.23 -22.01
N LYS A 6 30.90 26.62 -22.88
CA LYS A 6 29.47 26.43 -22.65
C LYS A 6 29.32 25.42 -21.52
N THR A 7 29.20 25.91 -20.29
CA THR A 7 28.80 25.12 -19.13
C THR A 7 27.40 24.57 -19.38
N LEU A 8 27.36 23.33 -19.87
CA LEU A 8 26.18 22.50 -19.90
C LEU A 8 25.84 22.12 -18.45
N PRO A 9 24.69 22.53 -17.89
CA PRO A 9 24.30 22.07 -16.58
C PRO A 9 23.98 20.59 -16.73
N LEU A 10 24.87 19.74 -16.21
CA LEU A 10 24.62 18.32 -16.03
C LEU A 10 23.52 18.20 -14.97
N VAL A 11 22.28 18.19 -15.42
CA VAL A 11 21.12 17.87 -14.59
C VAL A 11 21.27 16.40 -14.19
N LEU A 12 21.86 16.16 -13.01
CA LEU A 12 21.75 14.87 -12.33
C LEU A 12 20.27 14.70 -11.98
N VAL A 13 19.51 14.06 -12.87
CA VAL A 13 18.24 13.46 -12.49
C VAL A 13 18.59 12.28 -11.59
N LEU A 14 18.59 12.52 -10.29
CA LEU A 14 18.53 11.44 -9.31
C LEU A 14 17.16 10.79 -9.50
N LEU A 15 17.07 9.79 -10.38
CA LEU A 15 16.01 8.80 -10.30
C LEU A 15 16.26 8.04 -9.01
N THR A 16 15.78 8.57 -7.89
CA THR A 16 15.54 7.77 -6.70
C THR A 16 14.61 6.66 -7.19
N ALA A 17 15.14 5.44 -7.29
CA ALA A 17 14.30 4.26 -7.33
C ALA A 17 13.49 4.32 -6.04
N CYS A 18 12.28 4.88 -6.13
CA CYS A 18 11.38 5.03 -5.03
C CYS A 18 10.86 3.62 -4.74
N SER A 19 11.64 2.85 -3.99
CA SER A 19 11.03 1.81 -3.17
C SER A 19 10.22 2.57 -2.14
N GLU A 20 8.97 2.88 -2.50
CA GLU A 20 8.03 3.48 -1.55
C GLU A 20 7.98 2.55 -0.34
N GLU A 21 8.16 3.12 0.84
CA GLU A 21 8.06 2.37 2.08
C GLU A 21 6.65 1.79 2.17
N ALA A 22 6.57 0.52 2.57
CA ALA A 22 5.29 -0.16 2.68
C ALA A 22 4.39 0.57 3.67
N LYS A 23 3.15 0.81 3.24
CA LYS A 23 2.15 1.51 4.04
C LYS A 23 1.71 0.63 5.19
N THR A 24 1.36 1.24 6.32
CA THR A 24 1.01 0.53 7.54
C THR A 24 -0.39 -0.09 7.47
N VAL A 25 -0.68 -1.05 8.36
CA VAL A 25 -2.03 -1.60 8.53
C VAL A 25 -3.05 -0.50 8.86
N GLU A 26 -2.65 0.51 9.63
CA GLU A 26 -3.52 1.62 10.05
C GLU A 26 -3.92 2.50 8.85
N TYR A 27 -2.99 2.74 7.93
CA TYR A 27 -3.28 3.41 6.67
C TYR A 27 -4.32 2.63 5.87
N TYR A 28 -4.07 1.34 5.60
CA TYR A 28 -4.99 0.51 4.83
C TYR A 28 -6.36 0.32 5.50
N SER A 29 -6.41 0.38 6.84
CA SER A 29 -7.68 0.33 7.58
C SER A 29 -8.55 1.57 7.32
N GLN A 30 -7.95 2.72 7.01
CA GLN A 30 -8.64 3.94 6.58
C GLN A 30 -8.90 3.98 5.07
N HIS A 31 -8.17 3.15 4.30
CA HIS A 31 -8.19 3.09 2.83
C HIS A 31 -8.51 1.67 2.33
N LEU A 32 -9.65 1.11 2.74
CA LEU A 32 -9.98 -0.30 2.48
C LEU A 32 -10.13 -0.65 1.00
N ASP A 33 -10.55 0.27 0.14
CA ASP A 33 -10.67 0.00 -1.30
C ASP A 33 -9.30 -0.11 -1.97
N GLU A 34 -8.34 0.70 -1.54
CA GLU A 34 -6.94 0.55 -1.94
C GLU A 34 -6.35 -0.76 -1.42
N ALA A 35 -6.64 -1.14 -0.17
CA ALA A 35 -6.19 -2.40 0.40
C ALA A 35 -6.67 -3.61 -0.43
N LYS A 36 -7.93 -3.60 -0.91
CA LYS A 36 -8.45 -4.67 -1.79
C LYS A 36 -7.76 -4.70 -3.15
N GLN A 37 -7.47 -3.54 -3.73
CA GLN A 37 -6.74 -3.46 -5.00
C GLN A 37 -5.31 -4.01 -4.86
N VAL A 38 -4.61 -3.61 -3.79
CA VAL A 38 -3.28 -4.15 -3.47
C VAL A 38 -3.34 -5.67 -3.35
N LEU A 39 -4.33 -6.22 -2.63
CA LEU A 39 -4.48 -7.68 -2.52
C LEU A 39 -4.72 -8.37 -3.86
N ALA A 40 -5.54 -7.82 -4.73
CA ALA A 40 -5.73 -8.35 -6.07
C ALA A 40 -4.40 -8.37 -6.85
N ASP A 41 -3.58 -7.33 -6.71
CA ASP A 41 -2.25 -7.28 -7.33
C ASP A 41 -1.26 -8.29 -6.70
N CYS A 42 -1.39 -8.57 -5.40
CA CYS A 42 -0.59 -9.56 -4.67
C CYS A 42 -0.88 -11.01 -5.11
N GLU A 43 -2.13 -11.33 -5.43
CA GLU A 43 -2.53 -12.67 -5.90
C GLU A 43 -2.00 -12.98 -7.30
N ASN A 44 -1.83 -11.95 -8.12
CA ASN A 44 -1.38 -12.09 -9.51
C ASN A 44 0.15 -12.17 -9.67
N ASP A 45 0.93 -11.85 -8.63
CA ASP A 45 2.39 -11.96 -8.66
C ASP A 45 2.96 -12.36 -7.29
N ALA A 46 3.28 -13.65 -7.14
CA ALA A 46 3.85 -14.19 -5.90
C ALA A 46 5.20 -13.54 -5.50
N ARG A 47 5.89 -12.85 -6.40
CA ARG A 47 7.12 -12.09 -6.09
C ARG A 47 6.84 -10.72 -5.48
N LYS A 48 5.58 -10.26 -5.53
CA LYS A 48 5.12 -9.01 -4.90
C LYS A 48 4.66 -9.19 -3.46
N LYS A 49 4.85 -10.36 -2.84
CA LYS A 49 4.63 -10.55 -1.39
C LYS A 49 5.59 -9.67 -0.58
N ASN A 50 5.24 -8.40 -0.49
CA ASN A 50 5.93 -7.36 0.24
C ASN A 50 5.07 -6.98 1.46
N ALA A 51 5.59 -6.07 2.28
CA ALA A 51 4.89 -5.65 3.48
C ALA A 51 3.52 -4.99 3.19
N ASP A 52 3.29 -4.42 2.00
CA ASP A 52 1.97 -3.89 1.63
C ASP A 52 0.92 -4.99 1.49
N CYS A 53 1.26 -6.14 0.89
CA CYS A 53 0.35 -7.29 0.82
C CYS A 53 -0.10 -7.76 2.19
N GLU A 54 0.84 -7.91 3.13
CA GLU A 54 0.56 -8.37 4.49
C GLU A 54 -0.26 -7.31 5.26
N ASN A 55 0.09 -6.03 5.10
CA ASN A 55 -0.60 -4.95 5.79
C ASN A 55 -2.03 -4.74 5.27
N ALA A 56 -2.23 -4.81 3.95
CA ALA A 56 -3.53 -4.76 3.31
C ALA A 56 -4.40 -5.97 3.70
N ALA A 57 -3.83 -7.18 3.71
CA ALA A 57 -4.54 -8.40 4.14
C ALA A 57 -5.05 -8.27 5.59
N SER A 58 -4.20 -7.76 6.47
CA SER A 58 -4.54 -7.53 7.89
C SER A 58 -5.67 -6.52 8.04
N ALA A 59 -5.62 -5.40 7.31
CA ALA A 59 -6.66 -4.37 7.33
C ALA A 59 -8.03 -4.91 6.85
N VAL A 60 -8.06 -5.61 5.71
CA VAL A 60 -9.29 -6.20 5.17
C VAL A 60 -9.86 -7.27 6.11
N SER A 61 -9.00 -8.10 6.71
CA SER A 61 -9.41 -9.12 7.67
C SER A 61 -10.02 -8.51 8.94
N LYS A 62 -9.44 -7.42 9.46
CA LYS A 62 -9.98 -6.69 10.61
C LYS A 62 -11.35 -6.08 10.31
N ASP A 63 -11.53 -5.49 9.13
CA ASP A 63 -12.82 -4.94 8.69
C ASP A 63 -13.88 -6.05 8.58
N LEU A 64 -13.55 -7.18 7.93
CA LEU A 64 -14.47 -8.32 7.86
C LEU A 64 -14.83 -8.83 9.25
N LYS A 65 -13.85 -9.00 10.13
CA LYS A 65 -14.10 -9.46 11.50
C LYS A 65 -15.01 -8.48 12.25
N SER A 66 -14.79 -7.18 12.11
CA SER A 66 -15.66 -6.16 12.69
C SER A 66 -17.09 -6.27 12.15
N LYS A 67 -17.28 -6.47 10.84
CA LYS A 67 -18.61 -6.62 10.24
C LYS A 67 -19.32 -7.91 10.66
N VAL A 68 -18.60 -9.02 10.73
CA VAL A 68 -19.16 -10.34 11.07
C VAL A 68 -19.48 -10.45 12.57
N PHE A 69 -18.61 -9.94 13.45
CA PHE A 69 -18.74 -10.11 14.90
C PHE A 69 -19.20 -8.86 15.64
N GLY A 70 -19.05 -7.67 15.05
CA GLY A 70 -19.51 -6.39 15.62
C GLY A 70 -20.98 -6.10 15.36
N GLY A 71 -21.60 -6.78 14.40
CA GLY A 71 -23.05 -6.88 14.28
C GLY A 71 -23.60 -7.82 15.34
N GLY A 72 -23.64 -7.38 16.60
CA GLY A 72 -24.00 -8.21 17.75
C GLY A 72 -25.24 -9.07 17.47
N ILE A 73 -25.08 -10.39 17.60
CA ILE A 73 -26.20 -11.33 17.64
C ILE A 73 -27.08 -10.91 18.82
N LYS A 74 -28.17 -10.19 18.54
CA LYS A 74 -29.28 -10.03 19.48
C LYS A 74 -29.96 -11.39 19.58
N LEU A 75 -29.47 -12.24 20.47
CA LEU A 75 -30.23 -13.40 20.95
C LEU A 75 -31.51 -12.83 21.57
N LYS A 76 -32.59 -12.94 20.81
CA LYS A 76 -33.94 -12.51 21.19
C LYS A 76 -34.46 -13.64 22.07
N ASN A 77 -34.34 -13.46 23.38
CA ASN A 77 -34.99 -14.35 24.35
C ASN A 77 -36.50 -14.02 24.30
N GLU A 78 -37.27 -14.85 23.60
CA GLU A 78 -38.72 -14.97 23.75
C GLU A 78 -39.03 -16.18 24.61
#